data_AF-A0A9E3W7B0-F1
#
_entry.id   AF-A0A9E3W7B0-F1
#
_cell.length_a   1.000
_cell.length_b   1.000
_cell.length_c   1.000
_cell.angle_alpha   90.00
_cell.angle_beta   90.00
_cell.angle_gamma   90.00
#
_symmetry.space_group_name_H-M   'P 1'
#
loop_
_entity.id
_entity.type
_entity.pdbx_description
1 polymer ?
#
loop_
_entity_poly.entity_id
_entity_poly.type
_entity_poly.pdbx_seq_one_letter_code
_entity_poly.pdbx_strand_id
1 'polypeptide(L)'
;MDEEARRARIRSQIRPFPKEQHYATGWNGPMSFEDLCTTLTPSINRLMRYYHYVDVDIPDMIQHGFLRLWEELVKQPDLLSAMDQGGATKWVMYRSGSSHYKKFYRREMYLEELATRSGDPDEFIIEGFEGGFHTGYAHYAEAIDLRLDIERVMEFMGEKYQHSRAHLMALYYITTSVGLEDAAALAGRGGTKTAWWLTSIVKPMREELCELLALERPGKTTWQEKVRAGNETPLIELVERFESEGNERMAATLRALAENESTKAIMAQLDLPKSHVHYLRRKAHEALNQAYGCIA
;
A
#
# COMPACT_ATOMS: atom_id res chain seq x y z
N MET A 1 0.72 -58.71 -23.46
CA MET A 1 0.94 -57.55 -24.35
C MET A 1 2.36 -57.11 -24.11
N ASP A 2 3.23 -57.29 -25.10
CA ASP A 2 4.67 -57.15 -24.96
C ASP A 2 5.06 -55.72 -24.55
N GLU A 3 5.96 -55.58 -23.58
CA GLU A 3 6.35 -54.28 -23.04
C GLU A 3 6.96 -53.39 -24.14
N GLU A 4 7.60 -54.03 -25.11
CA GLU A 4 8.13 -53.42 -26.32
C GLU A 4 7.04 -52.82 -27.22
N ALA A 5 5.92 -53.54 -27.40
CA ALA A 5 4.76 -53.05 -28.14
C ALA A 5 4.10 -51.86 -27.42
N ARG A 6 4.10 -51.85 -26.09
CA ARG A 6 3.60 -50.72 -25.29
C ARG A 6 4.49 -49.48 -25.44
N ARG A 7 5.82 -49.65 -25.41
CA ARG A 7 6.79 -48.57 -25.61
C ARG A 7 6.76 -48.02 -27.04
N ALA A 8 6.64 -48.87 -28.05
CA ALA A 8 6.52 -48.46 -29.45
C ALA A 8 5.27 -47.62 -29.70
N ARG A 9 4.13 -48.04 -29.12
CA ARG A 9 2.88 -47.27 -29.18
C ARG A 9 2.99 -45.90 -28.52
N ILE A 10 3.61 -45.80 -27.34
CA ILE A 10 3.85 -44.50 -26.67
C ILE A 10 4.75 -43.60 -27.54
N ARG A 11 5.84 -44.14 -28.10
CA ARG A 11 6.74 -43.40 -28.99
C ARG A 11 6.04 -42.90 -30.25
N SER A 12 5.15 -43.70 -30.84
CA SER A 12 4.38 -43.32 -32.03
C SER A 12 3.34 -42.20 -31.77
N GLN A 13 2.95 -41.99 -30.52
CA GLN A 13 2.00 -40.95 -30.11
C GLN A 13 2.70 -39.64 -29.74
N ILE A 14 4.01 -39.67 -29.48
CA ILE A 14 4.82 -38.47 -29.25
C ILE A 14 5.10 -37.85 -30.62
N ARG A 15 4.42 -36.76 -30.95
CA ARG A 15 4.78 -35.96 -32.12
C ARG A 15 6.21 -35.45 -31.92
N PRO A 16 7.13 -35.68 -32.88
CA PRO A 16 8.45 -35.06 -32.80
C PRO A 16 8.29 -33.54 -32.70
N PHE A 17 9.04 -32.91 -31.79
CA PHE A 17 9.07 -31.45 -31.68
C PHE A 17 9.39 -30.86 -33.07
N PRO A 18 8.63 -29.87 -33.55
CA PRO A 18 8.89 -29.30 -34.86
C PRO A 18 10.32 -28.74 -34.89
N LYS A 19 11.06 -29.15 -35.93
CA LYS A 19 12.39 -28.62 -36.23
C LYS A 19 12.24 -27.11 -36.50
N GLU A 20 12.84 -26.30 -35.64
CA GLU A 20 13.07 -24.85 -35.78
C GLU A 20 11.97 -24.07 -36.49
N GLN A 21 10.92 -23.73 -35.74
CA GLN A 21 9.89 -22.80 -36.21
C GLN A 21 10.47 -21.38 -36.30
N HIS A 22 10.35 -20.77 -37.48
CA HIS A 22 10.78 -19.41 -37.74
C HIS A 22 9.58 -18.47 -37.79
N TYR A 23 9.73 -17.29 -37.18
CA TYR A 23 8.69 -16.27 -37.06
C TYR A 23 9.09 -15.04 -37.87
N ALA A 24 8.17 -14.53 -38.70
CA ALA A 24 8.42 -13.33 -39.47
C ALA A 24 8.52 -12.11 -38.54
N THR A 25 9.60 -11.34 -38.62
CA THR A 25 9.80 -10.11 -37.84
C THR A 25 9.84 -8.87 -38.74
N GLY A 26 9.34 -7.74 -38.24
CA GLY A 26 9.39 -6.46 -38.95
C GLY A 26 10.77 -5.78 -38.95
N TRP A 27 11.79 -6.35 -38.30
CA TRP A 27 13.09 -5.71 -38.12
C TRP A 27 14.31 -6.53 -38.57
N ASN A 28 14.24 -7.86 -38.60
CA ASN A 28 15.41 -8.68 -38.97
C ASN A 28 15.04 -9.98 -39.70
N GLY A 29 13.95 -9.95 -40.48
CA GLY A 29 13.51 -11.10 -41.27
C GLY A 29 12.97 -12.25 -40.42
N PRO A 30 12.82 -13.46 -40.98
CA PRO A 30 12.37 -14.64 -40.24
C PRO A 30 13.43 -15.07 -39.21
N MET A 31 13.05 -15.15 -37.94
CA MET A 31 13.96 -15.51 -36.84
C MET A 31 13.44 -16.74 -36.09
N SER A 32 14.33 -17.61 -35.62
CA SER A 32 13.95 -18.65 -34.68
C SER A 32 13.64 -18.03 -33.31
N PHE A 33 12.97 -18.78 -32.43
CA PHE A 33 12.72 -18.29 -31.08
C PHE A 33 14.01 -18.09 -30.25
N GLU A 34 15.02 -18.92 -30.49
CA GLU A 34 16.33 -18.78 -29.86
C GLU A 34 17.02 -17.48 -30.29
N ASP A 35 16.93 -17.14 -31.58
CA ASP A 35 17.44 -15.88 -32.11
C ASP A 35 16.70 -14.67 -31.52
N LEU A 36 15.38 -14.78 -31.37
CA LEU A 36 14.56 -13.75 -30.72
C LEU A 36 14.99 -13.52 -29.27
N CYS A 37 15.18 -14.59 -28.50
CA CYS A 37 15.67 -14.53 -27.12
C CYS A 37 17.03 -13.82 -27.05
N THR A 38 17.97 -14.25 -27.89
CA THR A 38 19.34 -13.71 -27.93
C THR A 38 19.36 -12.24 -28.34
N THR A 39 18.52 -11.85 -29.29
CA THR A 39 18.49 -10.49 -29.85
C THR A 39 17.81 -9.48 -28.90
N LEU A 40 16.73 -9.89 -28.22
CA LEU A 40 15.95 -8.98 -27.38
C LEU A 40 16.50 -8.88 -25.95
N THR A 41 17.10 -9.95 -25.41
CA THR A 41 17.59 -10.01 -24.02
C THR A 41 18.48 -8.84 -23.62
N PRO A 42 19.50 -8.42 -24.39
CA PRO A 42 20.37 -7.31 -23.99
C PRO A 42 19.60 -5.99 -23.80
N SER A 43 18.65 -5.71 -24.69
CA SER A 43 17.82 -4.49 -24.62
C SER A 43 16.85 -4.53 -23.46
N ILE A 44 16.22 -5.69 -23.21
CA ILE A 44 15.32 -5.88 -22.06
C ILE A 44 16.09 -5.74 -20.75
N ASN A 45 17.26 -6.37 -20.64
CA ASN A 45 18.12 -6.31 -19.45
C ASN A 45 18.55 -4.86 -19.16
N ARG A 46 19.00 -4.12 -20.19
CA ARG A 46 19.33 -2.71 -20.07
C ARG A 46 18.14 -1.87 -19.57
N LEU A 47 16.94 -2.09 -20.12
CA LEU A 47 15.73 -1.36 -19.72
C LEU A 47 15.27 -1.72 -18.31
N MET A 48 15.31 -3.00 -17.92
CA MET A 48 14.95 -3.42 -16.57
C MET A 48 15.89 -2.82 -15.52
N ARG A 49 17.20 -2.79 -15.80
CA ARG A 49 18.17 -2.08 -14.94
C ARG A 49 17.89 -0.58 -14.88
N TYR A 50 17.61 0.04 -16.03
CA TYR A 50 17.24 1.47 -16.10
C TYR A 50 15.99 1.80 -15.26
N TYR A 51 15.00 0.91 -15.23
CA TYR A 51 13.79 1.07 -14.41
C TYR A 51 13.93 0.50 -12.98
N HIS A 52 15.16 0.23 -12.52
CA HIS A 52 15.47 -0.21 -11.15
C HIS A 52 14.76 -1.49 -10.73
N TYR A 53 14.70 -2.48 -11.63
CA TYR A 53 14.29 -3.83 -11.28
C TYR A 53 15.39 -4.54 -10.47
N VAL A 54 15.00 -5.52 -9.65
CA VAL A 54 15.94 -6.25 -8.80
C VAL A 54 16.84 -7.15 -9.66
N ASP A 55 18.14 -6.85 -9.68
CA ASP A 55 19.13 -7.46 -10.57
C ASP A 55 19.14 -9.00 -10.55
N VAL A 56 18.92 -9.61 -9.38
CA VAL A 56 18.93 -11.07 -9.22
C VAL A 56 17.77 -11.76 -9.95
N ASP A 57 16.63 -11.07 -10.10
CA ASP A 57 15.41 -11.63 -10.69
C ASP A 57 15.27 -11.32 -12.18
N ILE A 58 16.06 -10.37 -12.70
CA ILE A 58 16.01 -9.97 -14.11
C ILE A 58 16.06 -11.19 -15.06
N PRO A 59 16.94 -12.20 -14.87
CA PRO A 59 16.94 -13.38 -15.73
C PRO A 59 15.60 -14.12 -15.76
N ASP A 60 15.01 -14.39 -14.59
CA ASP A 60 13.76 -15.14 -14.46
C ASP A 60 12.56 -14.34 -14.99
N MET A 61 12.55 -13.03 -14.74
CA MET A 61 11.54 -12.12 -15.26
C MET A 61 11.57 -12.06 -16.80
N ILE A 62 12.76 -12.00 -17.39
CA ILE A 62 12.95 -12.04 -18.83
C ILE A 62 12.43 -13.36 -19.40
N GLN A 63 12.76 -14.49 -18.76
CA GLN A 63 12.27 -15.81 -19.17
C GLN A 63 10.73 -15.88 -19.13
N HIS A 64 10.10 -15.32 -18.09
CA HIS A 64 8.65 -15.30 -17.99
C HIS A 64 8.01 -14.47 -19.10
N GLY A 65 8.61 -13.33 -19.45
CA GLY A 65 8.19 -12.53 -20.61
C GLY A 65 8.31 -13.30 -21.93
N PHE A 66 9.40 -14.06 -22.11
CA PHE A 66 9.59 -14.89 -23.30
C PHE A 66 8.62 -16.07 -23.35
N LEU A 67 8.29 -16.70 -22.23
CA LEU A 67 7.26 -17.75 -22.19
C LEU A 67 5.91 -17.21 -22.69
N ARG A 68 5.53 -15.98 -22.30
CA ARG A 68 4.33 -15.32 -22.83
C ARG A 68 4.43 -15.01 -24.32
N LEU A 69 5.60 -14.60 -24.79
CA LEU A 69 5.82 -14.38 -26.23
C LEU A 69 5.66 -15.69 -27.01
N TRP A 70 6.22 -16.79 -26.51
CA TRP A 70 6.07 -18.10 -27.11
C TRP A 70 4.60 -18.54 -27.18
N GLU A 71 3.86 -18.42 -26.08
CA GLU A 71 2.42 -18.73 -26.03
C GLU A 71 1.63 -17.97 -27.10
N GLU A 72 1.93 -16.69 -27.30
CA GLU A 72 1.27 -15.86 -28.31
C GLU A 72 1.72 -16.18 -29.73
N LEU A 73 3.00 -16.46 -29.95
CA LEU A 73 3.54 -16.88 -31.25
C LEU A 73 2.99 -18.24 -31.72
N VAL A 74 2.67 -19.15 -30.80
CA VAL A 74 1.98 -20.40 -31.13
C VAL A 74 0.55 -20.14 -31.61
N LYS A 75 -0.12 -19.11 -31.08
CA LYS A 75 -1.48 -18.72 -31.50
C LYS A 75 -1.49 -17.87 -32.78
N GLN A 76 -0.53 -16.95 -32.90
CA GLN A 76 -0.41 -15.95 -33.96
C GLN A 76 1.06 -15.87 -34.43
N PRO A 77 1.47 -16.72 -35.39
CA PRO A 77 2.86 -16.78 -35.85
C PRO A 77 3.36 -15.50 -36.54
N ASP A 78 2.45 -14.65 -37.02
CA ASP A 78 2.68 -13.39 -37.71
C ASP A 78 2.69 -12.16 -36.78
N LEU A 79 2.53 -12.36 -35.46
CA LEU A 79 2.46 -11.28 -34.46
C LEU A 79 3.61 -10.26 -34.57
N LEU A 80 4.83 -10.74 -34.85
CA LEU A 80 6.03 -9.90 -34.90
C LEU A 80 6.26 -9.24 -36.26
N SER A 81 5.49 -9.60 -37.30
CA SER A 81 5.70 -9.12 -38.67
C SER A 81 5.46 -7.61 -38.80
N ALA A 82 4.53 -7.06 -38.02
CA ALA A 82 4.16 -5.65 -38.02
C ALA A 82 4.82 -4.85 -36.89
N MET A 83 5.55 -5.50 -35.97
CA MET A 83 6.24 -4.83 -34.87
C MET A 83 7.68 -4.49 -35.27
N ASP A 84 8.20 -3.39 -34.72
CA ASP A 84 9.63 -3.09 -34.73
C ASP A 84 10.33 -3.77 -33.53
N GLN A 85 11.66 -3.83 -33.56
CA GLN A 85 12.44 -4.47 -32.49
C GLN A 85 12.18 -3.82 -31.12
N GLY A 86 12.00 -2.50 -31.09
CA GLY A 86 11.68 -1.74 -29.88
C GLY A 86 10.31 -2.09 -29.33
N GLY A 87 9.30 -2.20 -30.20
CA GLY A 87 7.96 -2.67 -29.86
C GLY A 87 7.97 -4.07 -29.29
N ALA A 88 8.66 -5.01 -29.92
CA ALA A 88 8.81 -6.39 -29.43
C ALA A 88 9.51 -6.44 -28.07
N THR A 89 10.57 -5.64 -27.88
CA THR A 89 11.30 -5.50 -26.61
C THR A 89 10.36 -5.04 -25.49
N LYS A 90 9.61 -3.97 -25.70
CA LYS A 90 8.64 -3.46 -24.72
C LYS A 90 7.51 -4.46 -24.47
N TRP A 91 7.05 -5.15 -25.51
CA TRP A 91 5.98 -6.13 -25.41
C TRP A 91 6.35 -7.27 -24.45
N VAL A 92 7.57 -7.81 -24.58
CA VAL A 92 8.12 -8.85 -23.70
C VAL A 92 8.32 -8.29 -22.29
N MET A 93 8.93 -7.10 -22.17
CA MET A 93 9.19 -6.46 -20.89
C MET A 93 7.91 -6.23 -20.07
N TYR A 94 6.83 -5.75 -20.68
CA TYR A 94 5.56 -5.51 -19.96
C TYR A 94 4.87 -6.79 -19.49
N ARG A 95 5.24 -7.96 -20.05
CA ARG A 95 4.67 -9.27 -19.71
C ARG A 95 5.61 -10.15 -18.89
N SER A 96 6.72 -9.58 -18.43
CA SER A 96 7.68 -10.23 -17.52
C SER A 96 7.16 -10.45 -16.09
N GLY A 97 5.94 -10.00 -15.77
CA GLY A 97 5.33 -10.24 -14.47
C GLY A 97 5.91 -9.40 -13.33
N SER A 98 6.38 -8.19 -13.62
CA SER A 98 6.98 -7.25 -12.66
C SER A 98 6.19 -7.05 -11.35
N SER A 99 4.87 -7.00 -11.46
CA SER A 99 3.96 -6.84 -10.32
C SER A 99 3.89 -8.08 -9.43
N HIS A 100 4.13 -9.28 -9.97
CA HIS A 100 4.16 -10.52 -9.21
C HIS A 100 5.44 -10.64 -8.37
N TYR A 101 6.60 -10.30 -8.95
CA TYR A 101 7.87 -10.29 -8.21
C TYR A 101 7.85 -9.23 -7.10
N LYS A 102 7.33 -8.02 -7.36
CA LYS A 102 7.13 -7.00 -6.31
C LYS A 102 6.22 -7.49 -5.17
N LYS A 103 5.21 -8.32 -5.46
CA LYS A 103 4.34 -8.91 -4.43
C LYS A 103 5.00 -10.06 -3.67
N PHE A 104 5.87 -10.83 -4.32
CA PHE A 104 6.60 -11.95 -3.72
C PHE A 104 7.61 -11.44 -2.67
N TYR A 105 8.43 -10.45 -3.03
CA TYR A 105 9.37 -9.81 -2.08
C TYR A 105 8.68 -9.07 -0.93
N ARG A 106 7.48 -8.51 -1.15
CA ARG A 106 6.68 -7.92 -0.06
C ARG A 106 6.09 -8.96 0.90
N ARG A 107 6.00 -10.23 0.49
CA ARG A 107 5.41 -11.31 1.29
C ARG A 107 6.45 -12.16 2.03
N GLU A 108 7.64 -12.35 1.46
CA GLU A 108 8.68 -13.26 1.96
C GLU A 108 10.00 -12.53 2.19
N MET A 109 9.99 -11.45 2.97
CA MET A 109 11.22 -10.84 3.47
C MET A 109 11.67 -11.61 4.72
N TYR A 110 12.70 -12.44 4.59
CA TYR A 110 13.35 -13.08 5.73
C TYR A 110 14.21 -12.05 6.48
N LEU A 111 14.16 -12.07 7.82
CA LEU A 111 14.91 -11.15 8.67
C LEU A 111 16.43 -11.20 8.41
N GLU A 112 16.98 -12.37 8.05
CA GLU A 112 18.40 -12.50 7.72
C GLU A 112 18.80 -11.86 6.38
N GLU A 113 17.91 -11.81 5.39
CA GLU A 113 18.17 -11.16 4.09
C GLU A 113 18.14 -9.63 4.19
N LEU A 114 17.44 -9.10 5.20
CA LEU A 114 17.44 -7.68 5.56
C LEU A 114 18.84 -7.22 6.01
N ALA A 115 19.59 -8.09 6.69
CA ALA A 115 20.92 -7.80 7.21
C ALA A 115 22.06 -7.98 6.19
N THR A 116 21.82 -8.72 5.11
CA THR A 116 22.86 -8.99 4.09
C THR A 116 22.79 -8.05 2.89
N ARG A 117 21.61 -7.49 2.59
CA ARG A 117 21.42 -6.46 1.56
C ARG A 117 21.49 -5.03 2.10
N SER A 118 21.61 -4.87 3.42
CA SER A 118 21.75 -3.56 4.04
C SER A 118 23.15 -2.99 3.81
N GLY A 119 23.25 -2.07 2.85
CA GLY A 119 24.07 -0.88 3.04
C GLY A 119 23.75 -0.19 4.37
N ASP A 120 24.58 0.78 4.72
CA ASP A 120 24.59 1.48 6.02
C ASP A 120 23.20 1.55 6.69
N PRO A 121 23.02 1.10 7.95
CA PRO A 121 21.74 1.00 8.66
C PRO A 121 20.82 2.24 8.64
N ASP A 122 21.31 3.38 8.17
CA ASP A 122 20.54 4.61 7.93
C ASP A 122 19.64 4.56 6.67
N GLU A 123 19.75 3.56 5.80
CA GLU A 123 18.93 3.45 4.58
C GLU A 123 17.60 2.65 4.75
N PHE A 124 17.34 2.04 5.91
CA PHE A 124 16.11 1.26 6.15
C PHE A 124 14.97 2.12 6.70
N ILE A 125 14.43 2.92 5.79
CA ILE A 125 13.17 3.62 5.95
C ILE A 125 12.02 2.60 5.95
N ILE A 126 11.22 2.61 7.02
CA ILE A 126 9.87 2.03 7.07
C ILE A 126 9.00 2.84 6.11
N GLU A 127 8.37 2.18 5.13
CA GLU A 127 7.44 2.82 4.19
C GLU A 127 6.18 3.33 4.90
N GLY A 128 6.27 4.56 5.42
CA GLY A 128 5.18 5.55 5.57
C GLY A 128 5.49 6.85 4.79
N PHE A 129 6.44 6.77 3.86
CA PHE A 129 7.07 7.90 3.18
C PHE A 129 6.48 8.13 1.78
N GLU A 130 5.78 9.24 1.61
CA GLU A 130 5.95 10.06 0.40
C GLU A 130 6.88 11.23 0.77
N GLY A 131 8.13 11.16 0.30
CA GLY A 131 9.04 12.29 0.08
C GLY A 131 9.33 13.25 1.25
N GLY A 132 10.28 12.91 2.12
CA GLY A 132 10.91 13.90 3.00
C GLY A 132 12.08 13.32 3.79
N PHE A 133 13.31 13.75 3.49
CA PHE A 133 14.48 13.49 4.33
C PHE A 133 14.20 14.00 5.75
N HIS A 134 14.33 13.14 6.76
CA HIS A 134 14.08 13.53 8.15
C HIS A 134 15.26 14.36 8.66
N THR A 135 15.10 15.68 8.67
CA THR A 135 16.11 16.63 9.11
C THR A 135 16.10 16.75 10.64
N GLY A 136 16.69 15.79 11.37
CA GLY A 136 17.07 16.01 12.78
C GLY A 136 16.97 14.79 13.72
N TYR A 137 17.88 14.74 14.70
CA TYR A 137 17.94 13.72 15.77
C TYR A 137 16.63 13.57 16.59
N ALA A 138 15.83 14.64 16.70
CA ALA A 138 14.57 14.62 17.45
C ALA A 138 13.53 13.68 16.82
N HIS A 139 13.39 13.70 15.49
CA HIS A 139 12.43 12.84 14.78
C HIS A 139 12.88 11.37 14.75
N TYR A 140 14.19 11.12 14.77
CA TYR A 140 14.72 9.77 14.96
C TYR A 140 14.36 9.23 16.35
N ALA A 141 14.55 10.02 17.41
CA ALA A 141 14.21 9.62 18.77
C ALA A 141 12.70 9.36 18.93
N GLU A 142 11.84 10.24 18.42
CA GLU A 142 10.38 10.04 18.41
C GLU A 142 9.96 8.74 17.71
N ALA A 143 10.62 8.39 16.60
CA ALA A 143 10.34 7.15 15.88
C ALA A 143 10.78 5.89 16.65
N ILE A 144 11.87 5.97 17.41
CA ILE A 144 12.33 4.87 18.27
C ILE A 144 11.40 4.71 19.47
N ASP A 145 11.01 5.81 20.11
CA ASP A 145 10.10 5.79 21.26
C ASP A 145 8.75 5.18 20.89
N LEU A 146 8.18 5.56 19.75
CA LEU A 146 6.93 4.96 19.24
C LEU A 146 7.05 3.45 19.03
N ARG A 147 8.19 2.95 18.56
CA ARG A 147 8.41 1.50 18.37
C ARG A 147 8.48 0.76 19.70
N LEU A 148 9.18 1.34 20.68
CA LEU A 148 9.28 0.78 22.03
C LEU A 148 7.91 0.76 22.72
N ASP A 149 7.08 1.79 22.52
CA ASP A 149 5.73 1.83 23.05
C ASP A 149 4.82 0.78 22.40
N ILE A 150 4.89 0.60 21.07
CA ILE A 150 4.18 -0.48 20.38
C ILE A 150 4.61 -1.85 20.90
N GLU A 151 5.91 -2.10 20.99
CA GLU A 151 6.45 -3.37 21.50
C GLU A 151 5.92 -3.68 22.90
N ARG A 152 6.04 -2.73 23.83
CA ARG A 152 5.57 -2.88 25.21
C ARG A 152 4.07 -3.14 25.30
N VAL A 153 3.27 -2.43 24.50
CA VAL A 153 1.82 -2.63 24.46
C VAL A 153 1.47 -4.00 23.88
N MET A 154 2.17 -4.46 22.84
CA MET A 154 1.94 -5.78 22.26
C MET A 154 2.33 -6.90 23.22
N GLU A 155 3.45 -6.77 23.93
CA GLU A 155 3.88 -7.69 24.99
C GLU A 155 2.84 -7.77 26.10
N PHE A 156 2.42 -6.61 26.64
CA PHE A 156 1.38 -6.52 27.67
C PHE A 156 0.07 -7.19 27.24
N MET A 157 -0.40 -6.91 26.02
CA MET A 157 -1.64 -7.49 25.48
C MET A 157 -1.50 -9.00 25.25
N GLY A 158 -0.34 -9.45 24.78
CA GLY A 158 -0.01 -10.85 24.61
C GLY A 158 -0.06 -11.61 25.94
N GLU A 159 0.57 -11.07 26.99
CA GLU A 159 0.57 -11.65 28.33
C GLU A 159 -0.82 -11.66 28.97
N LYS A 160 -1.54 -10.53 28.89
CA LYS A 160 -2.90 -10.38 29.43
C LYS A 160 -3.84 -11.44 28.84
N TYR A 161 -3.72 -11.70 27.54
CA TYR A 161 -4.61 -12.60 26.81
C TYR A 161 -4.01 -13.97 26.48
N GLN A 162 -2.88 -14.33 27.07
CA GLN A 162 -2.14 -15.57 26.77
C GLN A 162 -3.00 -16.85 26.86
N HIS A 163 -4.02 -16.86 27.72
CA HIS A 163 -4.91 -18.00 27.91
C HIS A 163 -6.18 -17.95 27.04
N SER A 164 -6.33 -16.94 26.19
CA SER A 164 -7.50 -16.76 25.34
C SER A 164 -7.14 -16.72 23.86
N ARG A 165 -7.20 -17.89 23.21
CA ARG A 165 -6.97 -18.04 21.76
C ARG A 165 -7.78 -17.04 20.92
N ALA A 166 -9.02 -16.76 21.29
CA ALA A 166 -9.86 -15.82 20.53
C ALA A 166 -9.38 -14.37 20.61
N HIS A 167 -8.77 -13.97 21.73
CA HIS A 167 -8.15 -12.65 21.89
C HIS A 167 -6.78 -12.60 21.21
N LEU A 168 -5.95 -13.64 21.33
CA LEU A 168 -4.66 -13.70 20.61
C LEU A 168 -4.84 -13.65 19.09
N MET A 169 -5.85 -14.34 18.55
CA MET A 169 -6.19 -14.26 17.12
C MET A 169 -6.80 -12.91 16.75
N ALA A 170 -7.45 -12.21 17.69
CA ALA A 170 -7.91 -10.85 17.47
C ALA A 170 -6.72 -9.87 17.40
N LEU A 171 -5.72 -10.05 18.28
CA LEU A 171 -4.49 -9.27 18.24
C LEU A 171 -3.77 -9.49 16.92
N TYR A 172 -3.59 -10.75 16.52
CA TYR A 172 -3.04 -11.12 15.21
C TYR A 172 -3.83 -10.51 14.04
N TYR A 173 -5.16 -10.53 14.08
CA TYR A 173 -6.01 -9.90 13.05
C TYR A 173 -5.85 -8.37 13.00
N ILE A 174 -5.62 -7.72 14.14
CA ILE A 174 -5.46 -6.27 14.22
C ILE A 174 -4.09 -5.84 13.70
N THR A 175 -3.04 -6.63 13.97
CA THR A 175 -1.65 -6.27 13.69
C THR A 175 -1.12 -6.81 12.36
N THR A 176 -1.87 -7.68 11.69
CA THR A 176 -1.48 -8.26 10.40
C THR A 176 -2.54 -8.05 9.33
N SER A 177 -2.19 -8.33 8.07
CA SER A 177 -3.11 -8.21 6.93
C SER A 177 -3.91 -9.50 6.65
N VAL A 178 -4.15 -10.34 7.66
CA VAL A 178 -4.90 -11.59 7.49
C VAL A 178 -6.37 -11.30 7.18
N GLY A 179 -6.99 -12.14 6.35
CA GLY A 179 -8.41 -12.04 6.03
C GLY A 179 -9.29 -12.26 7.27
N LEU A 180 -10.40 -11.54 7.35
CA LEU A 180 -11.36 -11.64 8.46
C LEU A 180 -11.85 -13.08 8.69
N GLU A 181 -12.24 -13.76 7.63
CA GLU A 181 -12.79 -15.13 7.73
C GLU A 181 -11.72 -16.12 8.19
N ASP A 182 -10.49 -15.97 7.71
CA ASP A 182 -9.36 -16.83 8.10
C ASP A 182 -8.99 -16.62 9.58
N ALA A 183 -8.93 -15.37 10.03
CA ALA A 183 -8.63 -15.06 11.43
C ALA A 183 -9.76 -15.51 12.37
N ALA A 184 -11.03 -15.33 11.95
CA ALA A 184 -12.18 -15.81 12.70
C ALA A 184 -12.19 -17.34 12.78
N ALA A 185 -11.83 -18.04 11.70
CA ALA A 185 -11.67 -19.49 11.69
C ALA A 185 -10.56 -19.95 12.66
N LEU A 186 -9.39 -19.31 12.62
CA LEU A 186 -8.29 -19.58 13.55
C LEU A 186 -8.66 -19.31 15.01
N ALA A 187 -9.53 -18.33 15.27
CA ALA A 187 -10.10 -18.03 16.58
C ALA A 187 -11.16 -19.04 17.07
N GLY A 188 -11.57 -20.01 16.22
CA GLY A 188 -12.68 -20.92 16.50
C GLY A 188 -14.05 -20.23 16.45
N ARG A 189 -14.14 -19.09 15.75
CA ARG A 189 -15.32 -18.22 15.66
C ARG A 189 -15.74 -17.92 14.22
N GLY A 190 -15.35 -18.74 13.24
CA GLY A 190 -15.76 -18.58 11.84
C GLY A 190 -17.27 -18.76 11.60
N GLY A 191 -17.71 -18.38 10.39
CA GLY A 191 -19.10 -18.50 9.97
C GLY A 191 -20.05 -17.59 10.74
N THR A 192 -21.10 -18.15 11.34
CA THR A 192 -22.14 -17.34 12.04
C THR A 192 -21.63 -16.62 13.30
N LYS A 193 -20.44 -16.98 13.80
CA LYS A 193 -19.84 -16.37 14.99
C LYS A 193 -18.84 -15.25 14.67
N THR A 194 -18.54 -15.00 13.38
CA THR A 194 -17.56 -13.99 12.94
C THR A 194 -18.00 -12.59 13.38
N ALA A 195 -19.28 -12.25 13.20
CA ALA A 195 -19.83 -10.96 13.60
C ALA A 195 -19.72 -10.73 15.12
N TRP A 196 -20.05 -11.74 15.93
CA TRP A 196 -19.91 -11.66 17.39
C TRP A 196 -18.45 -11.48 17.81
N TRP A 197 -17.53 -12.23 17.19
CA TRP A 197 -16.10 -12.11 17.47
C TRP A 197 -15.57 -10.70 17.17
N LEU A 198 -16.03 -10.09 16.06
CA LEU A 198 -15.68 -8.71 15.74
C LEU A 198 -16.20 -7.71 16.78
N THR A 199 -17.46 -7.82 17.17
CA THR A 199 -18.08 -6.84 18.07
C THR A 199 -17.67 -7.00 19.52
N SER A 200 -17.50 -8.24 19.98
CA SER A 200 -17.31 -8.56 21.40
C SER A 200 -15.86 -8.78 21.78
N ILE A 201 -14.95 -9.00 20.82
CA ILE A 201 -13.53 -9.23 21.09
C ILE A 201 -12.66 -8.24 20.32
N VAL A 202 -12.75 -8.20 18.99
CA VAL A 202 -11.85 -7.37 18.16
C VAL A 202 -12.06 -5.88 18.44
N LYS A 203 -13.31 -5.41 18.51
CA LYS A 203 -13.61 -4.00 18.76
C LYS A 203 -13.10 -3.52 20.14
N PRO A 204 -13.44 -4.17 21.27
CA PRO A 204 -12.87 -3.80 22.57
C PRO A 204 -11.34 -3.83 22.60
N MET A 205 -10.73 -4.82 21.94
CA MET A 205 -9.27 -4.89 21.85
C MET A 205 -8.66 -3.73 21.06
N ARG A 206 -9.30 -3.30 19.96
CA ARG A 206 -8.87 -2.08 19.23
C ARG A 206 -8.98 -0.84 20.11
N GLU A 207 -10.05 -0.74 20.90
CA GLU A 207 -10.26 0.38 21.82
C GLU A 207 -9.18 0.41 22.90
N GLU A 208 -8.85 -0.74 23.50
CA GLU A 208 -7.78 -0.88 24.49
C GLU A 208 -6.40 -0.56 23.90
N LEU A 209 -6.08 -1.05 22.69
CA LEU A 209 -4.82 -0.71 22.02
C LEU A 209 -4.70 0.80 21.74
N CYS A 210 -5.80 1.45 21.35
CA CYS A 210 -5.80 2.91 21.16
C CYS A 210 -5.55 3.65 22.48
N GLU A 211 -6.11 3.17 23.59
CA GLU A 211 -5.86 3.75 24.92
C GLU A 211 -4.40 3.58 25.35
N LEU A 212 -3.86 2.36 25.24
CA LEU A 212 -2.51 2.03 25.67
C LEU A 212 -1.43 2.77 24.85
N LEU A 213 -1.65 2.95 23.56
CA LEU A 213 -0.73 3.67 22.67
C LEU A 213 -0.98 5.18 22.64
N ALA A 214 -1.90 5.68 23.46
CA ALA A 214 -2.35 7.07 23.43
C ALA A 214 -2.70 7.57 22.01
N LEU A 215 -3.13 6.67 21.12
CA LEU A 215 -3.46 7.01 19.75
C LEU A 215 -4.75 7.84 19.75
N GLU A 216 -4.70 8.98 19.05
CA GLU A 216 -5.91 9.78 18.84
C GLU A 216 -6.98 8.90 18.21
N ARG A 217 -8.11 8.73 18.91
CA ARG A 217 -9.24 7.98 18.37
C ARG A 217 -9.84 8.80 17.23
N PRO A 218 -9.86 8.28 15.99
CA PRO A 218 -10.56 8.96 14.91
C PRO A 218 -12.04 9.09 15.29
N GLY A 219 -12.51 10.33 15.46
CA GLY A 219 -13.93 10.64 15.67
C GLY A 219 -14.45 10.71 17.11
N LYS A 220 -13.59 10.79 18.16
CA LYS A 220 -14.08 11.02 19.54
C LYS A 220 -13.78 12.40 20.12
N THR A 221 -12.71 13.07 19.66
CA THR A 221 -12.34 14.40 20.12
C THR A 221 -12.66 15.45 19.06
N THR A 222 -13.50 16.40 19.42
CA THR A 222 -13.83 17.56 18.56
C THR A 222 -12.67 18.55 18.55
N TRP A 223 -12.53 19.32 17.47
CA TRP A 223 -11.55 20.41 17.41
C TRP A 223 -11.72 21.39 18.59
N GLN A 224 -12.96 21.56 19.10
CA GLN A 224 -13.27 22.40 20.25
C GLN A 224 -12.64 21.89 21.55
N GLU A 225 -12.62 20.57 21.75
CA GLU A 225 -11.97 19.95 22.90
C GLU A 225 -10.45 20.07 22.80
N LYS A 226 -9.88 19.96 21.60
CA LYS A 226 -8.43 20.17 21.36
C LYS A 226 -8.01 21.62 21.62
N VAL A 227 -8.81 22.60 21.20
CA VAL A 227 -8.58 24.03 21.52
C VAL A 227 -8.67 24.27 23.03
N ARG A 228 -9.69 23.73 23.71
CA ARG A 228 -9.82 23.86 25.18
C ARG A 228 -8.69 23.17 25.95
N ALA A 229 -8.07 22.16 25.36
CA ALA A 229 -6.88 21.50 25.92
C ALA A 229 -5.59 22.30 25.69
N GLY A 230 -5.65 23.47 25.06
CA GLY A 230 -4.50 24.37 24.84
C GLY A 230 -3.77 24.15 23.51
N ASN A 231 -4.30 23.32 22.61
CA ASN A 231 -3.73 23.16 21.26
C ASN A 231 -4.25 24.25 20.31
N GLU A 232 -3.72 25.46 20.46
CA GLU A 232 -4.17 26.65 19.72
C GLU A 232 -3.49 26.82 18.35
N THR A 233 -2.34 26.18 18.12
CA THR A 233 -1.53 26.36 16.90
C THR A 233 -2.31 26.16 15.60
N PRO A 234 -3.10 25.08 15.42
CA PRO A 234 -3.80 24.86 14.16
C PRO A 234 -4.92 25.91 13.91
N LEU A 235 -5.52 26.46 14.97
CA LEU A 235 -6.49 27.55 14.87
C LEU A 235 -5.80 28.85 14.43
N ILE A 236 -4.65 29.18 15.03
CA ILE A 236 -3.89 30.40 14.73
C ILE A 236 -3.44 30.39 13.26
N GLU A 237 -2.79 29.30 12.82
CA GLU A 237 -2.33 29.15 11.44
C GLU A 237 -3.48 29.24 10.43
N LEU A 238 -4.64 28.66 10.76
CA LEU A 238 -5.81 28.68 9.90
C LEU A 238 -6.39 30.10 9.76
N VAL A 239 -6.42 30.85 10.86
CA VAL A 239 -6.87 32.25 10.87
C VAL A 239 -5.91 33.12 10.05
N GLU A 240 -4.59 33.02 10.30
CA GLU A 240 -3.57 33.78 9.57
C GLU A 240 -3.63 33.50 8.07
N ARG A 241 -3.84 32.24 7.67
CA ARG A 241 -4.00 31.86 6.27
C ARG A 241 -5.17 32.60 5.62
N PHE A 242 -6.35 32.57 6.22
CA PHE A 242 -7.52 33.25 5.65
C PHE A 242 -7.41 34.78 5.66
N GLU A 243 -6.67 35.36 6.60
CA GLU A 243 -6.35 36.79 6.58
C GLU A 243 -5.41 37.14 5.43
N SER A 244 -4.38 36.31 5.18
CA SER A 244 -3.45 36.52 4.06
C SER A 244 -4.13 36.40 2.69
N GLU A 245 -5.18 35.58 2.59
CA GLU A 245 -6.01 35.43 1.40
C GLU A 245 -7.07 36.56 1.23
N GLY A 246 -7.15 37.50 2.18
CA GLY A 246 -8.12 38.59 2.18
C GLY A 246 -9.55 38.15 2.56
N ASN A 247 -9.71 36.98 3.18
CA ASN A 247 -11.01 36.44 3.59
C ASN A 247 -11.30 36.72 5.07
N GLU A 248 -11.36 38.02 5.41
CA GLU A 248 -11.56 38.52 6.78
C GLU A 248 -12.84 37.96 7.43
N ARG A 249 -13.89 37.70 6.64
CA ARG A 249 -15.15 37.12 7.11
C ARG A 249 -14.98 35.69 7.62
N MET A 250 -14.16 34.88 6.95
CA MET A 250 -13.86 33.51 7.40
C MET A 250 -12.98 33.54 8.64
N ALA A 251 -11.95 34.38 8.67
CA ALA A 251 -11.08 34.55 9.83
C ALA A 251 -11.86 34.98 11.10
N ALA A 252 -12.74 35.97 10.97
CA ALA A 252 -13.63 36.39 12.06
C ALA A 252 -14.59 35.27 12.49
N THR A 253 -15.13 34.49 11.55
CA THR A 253 -15.99 33.34 11.87
C THR A 253 -15.23 32.25 12.64
N LEU A 254 -13.97 31.98 12.30
CA LEU A 254 -13.13 30.99 13.00
C LEU A 254 -12.85 31.40 14.45
N ARG A 255 -12.49 32.67 14.68
CA ARG A 255 -12.29 33.23 16.04
C ARG A 255 -13.57 33.13 16.87
N ALA A 256 -14.69 33.60 16.31
CA ALA A 256 -15.98 33.56 16.97
C ALA A 256 -16.44 32.12 17.30
N LEU A 257 -16.13 31.14 16.45
CA LEU A 257 -16.41 29.73 16.74
C LEU A 257 -15.56 29.19 17.89
N ALA A 258 -14.28 29.55 17.97
CA ALA A 258 -13.39 29.14 19.06
C ALA A 258 -13.85 29.71 20.41
N GLU A 259 -14.35 30.94 20.42
CA GLU A 259 -14.93 31.63 21.58
C GLU A 259 -16.36 31.14 21.94
N ASN A 260 -16.91 30.17 21.21
CA ASN A 260 -18.27 29.65 21.34
C ASN A 260 -19.37 30.72 21.15
N GLU A 261 -19.14 31.70 20.29
CA GLU A 261 -20.14 32.72 19.99
C GLU A 261 -21.36 32.14 19.24
N SER A 262 -22.52 32.70 19.59
CA SER A 262 -23.79 32.35 18.94
C SER A 262 -23.85 32.86 17.50
N THR A 263 -24.63 32.19 16.64
CA THR A 263 -24.90 32.65 15.27
C THR A 263 -25.43 34.10 15.23
N LYS A 264 -26.18 34.53 16.25
CA LYS A 264 -26.72 35.90 16.35
C LYS A 264 -25.61 36.94 16.58
N ALA A 265 -24.59 36.61 17.36
CA ALA A 265 -23.43 37.48 17.59
C ALA A 265 -22.61 37.64 16.30
N ILE A 266 -22.32 36.53 15.61
CA ILE A 266 -21.58 36.56 14.33
C ILE A 266 -22.36 37.33 13.25
N MET A 267 -23.69 37.19 13.20
CA MET A 267 -24.53 37.98 12.28
C MET A 267 -24.41 39.48 12.54
N ALA A 268 -24.42 39.90 13.81
CA ALA A 268 -24.30 41.30 14.19
C ALA A 268 -22.88 41.85 13.93
N GLN A 269 -21.85 41.03 14.14
CA GLN A 269 -20.45 41.40 13.91
C GLN A 269 -20.12 41.55 12.42
N LEU A 270 -20.60 40.62 11.57
CA LEU A 270 -20.26 40.60 10.15
C LEU A 270 -21.28 41.34 9.26
N ASP A 271 -22.40 41.79 9.82
CA ASP A 271 -23.53 42.37 9.09
C ASP A 271 -23.98 41.49 7.92
N LEU A 272 -24.16 40.19 8.20
CA LEU A 272 -24.51 39.18 7.20
C LEU A 272 -25.86 38.51 7.50
N PRO A 273 -26.61 38.10 6.46
CA PRO A 273 -27.83 37.36 6.63
C PRO A 273 -27.54 35.97 7.23
N LYS A 274 -28.49 35.46 8.00
CA LYS A 274 -28.40 34.17 8.70
C LYS A 274 -27.95 33.01 7.80
N SER A 275 -28.42 32.96 6.56
CA SER A 275 -28.06 31.93 5.57
C SER A 275 -26.56 31.94 5.25
N HIS A 276 -25.97 33.13 5.10
CA HIS A 276 -24.55 33.30 4.80
C HIS A 276 -23.70 32.94 6.03
N VAL A 277 -24.12 33.34 7.23
CA VAL A 277 -23.43 32.96 8.47
C VAL A 277 -23.47 31.44 8.69
N HIS A 278 -24.58 30.76 8.40
CA HIS A 278 -24.63 29.29 8.44
C HIS A 278 -23.66 28.64 7.45
N TYR A 279 -23.57 29.19 6.23
CA TYR A 279 -22.61 28.74 5.23
C TYR A 279 -21.16 28.88 5.72
N LEU A 280 -20.80 30.06 6.25
CA LEU A 280 -19.47 30.32 6.79
C LEU A 280 -19.14 29.41 7.98
N ARG A 281 -20.08 29.24 8.93
CA ARG A 281 -19.89 28.34 10.07
C ARG A 281 -19.67 26.90 9.64
N ARG A 282 -20.42 26.40 8.66
CA ARG A 282 -20.23 25.05 8.13
C ARG A 282 -18.83 24.90 7.50
N LYS A 283 -18.44 25.86 6.65
CA LYS A 283 -17.11 25.86 6.00
C LYS A 283 -15.96 25.99 7.00
N ALA A 284 -16.14 26.81 8.03
CA ALA A 284 -15.19 26.96 9.12
C ALA A 284 -15.06 25.67 9.94
N HIS A 285 -16.17 24.97 10.25
CA HIS A 285 -16.12 23.66 10.88
C HIS A 285 -15.43 22.60 10.02
N GLU A 286 -15.70 22.56 8.70
CA GLU A 286 -14.99 21.67 7.76
C GLU A 286 -13.47 21.94 7.79
N ALA A 287 -13.08 23.21 7.72
CA ALA A 287 -11.67 23.61 7.74
C ALA A 287 -10.98 23.31 9.09
N LEU A 288 -11.66 23.56 10.21
CA LEU A 288 -11.16 23.24 11.55
C LEU A 288 -11.03 21.73 11.76
N ASN A 289 -12.02 20.95 11.33
CA ASN A 289 -11.95 19.50 11.39
C ASN A 289 -10.76 18.98 10.59
N GLN A 290 -10.54 19.51 9.38
CA GLN A 290 -9.38 19.16 8.57
C GLN A 290 -8.05 19.55 9.23
N ALA A 291 -7.95 20.78 9.75
CA ALA A 291 -6.72 21.28 10.39
C ALA A 291 -6.37 20.51 11.67
N TYR A 292 -7.37 20.07 12.43
CA TYR A 292 -7.20 19.32 13.68
C TYR A 292 -7.19 17.80 13.49
N GLY A 293 -7.29 17.30 12.26
CA GLY A 293 -7.39 15.87 11.97
C GLY A 293 -8.66 15.21 12.53
N CYS A 294 -9.69 16.00 12.85
CA CYS A 294 -10.98 15.51 13.31
C CYS A 294 -11.83 15.08 12.10
N ILE A 295 -12.47 13.91 12.18
CA ILE A 295 -13.38 13.45 11.13
C ILE A 295 -14.69 14.28 11.19
N ALA A 296 -15.16 14.73 10.03
CA ALA A 296 -16.45 15.41 9.84
C ALA A 296 -17.63 14.43 9.83
#